data_AF-A0A935PE79-F1
#
_entry.id   AF-A0A935PE79-F1
#
_cell.length_a   1.000
_cell.length_b   1.000
_cell.length_c   1.000
_cell.angle_alpha   90.00
_cell.angle_beta   90.00
_cell.angle_gamma   90.00
#
_symmetry.space_group_name_H-M   'P 1'
#
loop_
_entity.id
_entity.type
_entity.pdbx_description
1 polymer ?
#
loop_
_entity_poly.entity_id
_entity_poly.type
_entity_poly.pdbx_seq_one_letter_code
_entity_poly.pdbx_strand_id
1 'polypeptide(L)'
;MPITIRSAHGTVATLDDWAAAVPAKLWKQRASSRALAEAWLAPGPRPAEPEEFAALLDSDRLAGLTLGTVHPHAAISVADTTWHADLAITAHSQEAPVAIVVEALADERFGDRLGSALVDAARQIGRDEPTPMVERVQRLAAAMLPPWRTGLPHLDDLRNDLLMGVAATMAFAESIDATRAIYVVHELVHLDRTKESDRRKSREELDLFVRRISNGADERLKRGVLTAPITVPGYPGIALQLGKARRDLDR
;
A
#
# COMPACT_ATOMS: atom_id res chain seq x y z
N MET A 1 -5.58 -3.06 -20.34
CA MET A 1 -6.91 -3.67 -20.63
C MET A 1 -8.02 -2.88 -19.94
N PRO A 2 -9.31 -2.94 -20.35
CA PRO A 2 -10.38 -2.28 -19.59
C PRO A 2 -10.52 -2.96 -18.22
N ILE A 3 -10.63 -2.16 -17.17
CA ILE A 3 -10.82 -2.62 -15.79
C ILE A 3 -12.20 -2.23 -15.28
N THR A 4 -12.66 -2.90 -14.23
CA THR A 4 -13.92 -2.54 -13.55
C THR A 4 -13.61 -1.94 -12.19
N ILE A 5 -13.96 -0.67 -11.99
CA ILE A 5 -13.82 0.01 -10.69
C ILE A 5 -15.17 0.01 -9.98
N ARG A 6 -15.22 -0.47 -8.73
CA ARG A 6 -16.44 -0.59 -7.93
C ARG A 6 -16.27 -0.05 -6.53
N SER A 7 -17.26 0.71 -6.08
CA SER A 7 -17.42 1.14 -4.69
C SER A 7 -18.66 0.53 -4.06
N ALA A 8 -18.92 0.85 -2.79
CA ALA A 8 -20.19 0.51 -2.12
C ALA A 8 -21.42 1.14 -2.82
N HIS A 9 -21.21 2.17 -3.65
CA HIS A 9 -22.26 2.90 -4.36
C HIS A 9 -22.46 2.44 -5.81
N GLY A 10 -21.67 1.48 -6.30
CA GLY A 10 -21.80 0.93 -7.65
C GLY A 10 -20.52 1.05 -8.48
N THR A 11 -20.68 1.17 -9.80
CA THR A 11 -19.55 1.29 -10.73
C THR A 11 -19.00 2.72 -10.68
N VAL A 12 -17.68 2.85 -10.64
CA VAL A 12 -16.97 4.13 -10.66
C VAL A 12 -16.41 4.34 -12.07
N ALA A 13 -16.97 5.30 -12.81
CA ALA A 13 -16.55 5.59 -14.19
C ALA A 13 -16.01 7.02 -14.35
N THR A 14 -16.29 7.90 -13.38
CA THR A 14 -15.91 9.31 -13.42
C THR A 14 -15.23 9.75 -12.12
N LEU A 15 -14.58 10.92 -12.15
CA LEU A 15 -13.98 11.52 -10.94
C LEU A 15 -15.03 11.82 -9.87
N ASP A 16 -16.25 12.19 -10.27
CA ASP A 16 -17.35 12.47 -9.34
C ASP A 16 -17.82 11.18 -8.65
N ASP A 17 -17.90 10.06 -9.38
CA ASP A 17 -18.20 8.74 -8.79
C ASP A 17 -17.12 8.35 -7.76
N TRP A 18 -15.85 8.60 -8.08
CA TRP A 18 -14.73 8.32 -7.18
C TRP A 18 -14.78 9.23 -5.95
N ALA A 19 -15.03 10.53 -6.14
CA ALA A 19 -15.18 11.49 -5.05
C ALA A 19 -16.33 11.11 -4.11
N ALA A 20 -17.42 10.54 -4.63
CA ALA A 20 -18.53 10.02 -3.83
C ALA A 20 -18.17 8.73 -3.08
N ALA A 21 -17.22 7.93 -3.59
CA ALA A 21 -16.76 6.70 -2.97
C ALA A 21 -15.74 6.91 -1.84
N VAL A 22 -15.15 8.10 -1.73
CA VAL A 22 -14.12 8.44 -0.73
C VAL A 22 -14.67 9.46 0.26
N PRO A 23 -14.34 9.38 1.57
CA PRO A 23 -14.72 10.40 2.53
C PRO A 23 -14.33 11.81 2.06
N ALA A 24 -15.29 12.74 2.04
CA ALA A 24 -15.09 14.09 1.50
C ALA A 24 -13.90 14.85 2.14
N LYS A 25 -13.58 14.54 3.40
CA LYS A 25 -12.41 15.09 4.09
C LYS A 25 -11.10 14.62 3.42
N LEU A 26 -10.98 13.34 3.10
CA LEU A 26 -9.79 12.78 2.45
C LEU A 26 -9.65 13.31 1.02
N TRP A 27 -10.76 13.36 0.27
CA TRP A 27 -10.77 13.91 -1.09
C TRP A 27 -10.26 15.36 -1.15
N LYS A 28 -10.60 16.19 -0.15
CA LYS A 28 -10.16 17.59 -0.07
C LYS A 28 -8.73 17.76 0.46
N GLN A 29 -8.28 16.86 1.33
CA GLN A 29 -7.03 17.02 2.08
C GLN A 29 -5.83 16.30 1.45
N ARG A 30 -6.06 15.23 0.69
CA ARG A 30 -4.99 14.41 0.12
C ARG A 30 -4.87 14.64 -1.38
N ALA A 31 -3.74 15.21 -1.79
CA ALA A 31 -3.41 15.38 -3.21
C ALA A 31 -3.37 14.01 -3.92
N SER A 32 -2.89 12.96 -3.23
CA SER A 32 -2.86 11.59 -3.75
C SER A 32 -4.21 11.02 -4.11
N SER A 33 -5.27 11.25 -3.33
CA SER A 33 -6.58 10.63 -3.61
C SER A 33 -7.13 11.06 -4.97
N ARG A 34 -7.04 12.36 -5.29
CA ARG A 34 -7.47 12.88 -6.59
C ARG A 34 -6.52 12.48 -7.70
N ALA A 35 -5.22 12.62 -7.50
CA ALA A 35 -4.22 12.24 -8.49
C ALA A 35 -4.27 10.74 -8.84
N LEU A 36 -4.58 9.89 -7.86
CA LEU A 36 -4.79 8.45 -8.06
C LEU A 36 -6.06 8.20 -8.88
N ALA A 37 -7.17 8.87 -8.54
CA ALA A 37 -8.40 8.76 -9.31
C ALA A 37 -8.17 9.18 -10.78
N GLU A 38 -7.52 10.31 -11.01
CA GLU A 38 -7.13 10.78 -12.34
C GLU A 38 -6.22 9.78 -13.07
N ALA A 39 -5.35 9.08 -12.35
CA ALA A 39 -4.47 8.09 -12.95
C ALA A 39 -5.21 6.85 -13.46
N TRP A 40 -6.18 6.37 -12.68
CA TRP A 40 -6.95 5.14 -12.95
C TRP A 40 -8.21 5.38 -13.79
N LEU A 41 -8.69 6.62 -13.87
CA LEU A 41 -9.80 7.07 -14.71
C LEU A 41 -9.31 7.84 -15.94
N ALA A 42 -8.14 7.48 -16.46
CA ALA A 42 -7.45 8.16 -17.56
C ALA A 42 -8.42 8.63 -18.67
N PRO A 43 -8.15 9.77 -19.35
CA PRO A 43 -9.06 10.37 -20.31
C PRO A 43 -9.39 9.39 -21.44
N GLY A 44 -10.57 8.79 -21.35
CA GLY A 44 -10.99 7.70 -22.21
C GLY A 44 -12.41 7.25 -21.87
N PRO A 45 -13.06 6.50 -22.77
CA PRO A 45 -14.45 6.09 -22.57
C PRO A 45 -14.62 5.05 -21.45
N ARG A 46 -13.54 4.45 -20.94
CA ARG A 46 -13.55 3.42 -19.91
C ARG A 46 -12.32 3.52 -19.01
N PRO A 47 -12.46 3.22 -17.70
CA PRO A 47 -11.32 3.07 -16.82
C PRO A 47 -10.32 2.04 -17.35
N ALA A 48 -9.04 2.35 -17.18
CA ALA A 48 -7.93 1.51 -17.62
C ALA A 48 -6.82 1.57 -16.56
N GLU A 49 -6.03 0.52 -16.51
CA GLU A 49 -4.83 0.50 -15.66
C GLU A 49 -3.83 1.60 -16.10
N PRO A 50 -3.22 2.32 -15.14
CA PRO A 50 -2.14 3.26 -15.42
C PRO A 50 -0.95 2.60 -16.12
N GLU A 51 -0.31 3.27 -17.09
CA GLU A 51 0.84 2.72 -17.83
C GLU A 51 1.99 2.27 -16.91
N GLU A 52 2.32 3.07 -15.90
CA GLU A 52 3.35 2.76 -14.93
C GLU A 52 3.00 1.54 -14.05
N PHE A 53 1.71 1.27 -13.88
CA PHE A 53 1.21 0.11 -13.15
C PHE A 53 1.21 -1.11 -14.07
N ALA A 54 0.78 -0.97 -15.32
CA ALA A 54 0.91 -2.01 -16.34
C ALA A 54 2.37 -2.46 -16.49
N ALA A 55 3.32 -1.52 -16.57
CA ALA A 55 4.75 -1.81 -16.65
C ALA A 55 5.27 -2.55 -15.40
N LEU A 56 4.73 -2.26 -14.21
CA LEU A 56 5.06 -3.01 -12.99
C LEU A 56 4.54 -4.44 -13.05
N LEU A 57 3.35 -4.65 -13.62
CA LEU A 57 2.71 -5.95 -13.75
C LEU A 57 3.24 -6.78 -14.93
N ASP A 58 3.83 -6.16 -15.95
CA ASP A 58 4.40 -6.84 -17.12
C ASP A 58 5.74 -7.54 -16.82
N SER A 59 6.16 -7.61 -15.55
CA SER A 59 7.31 -8.42 -15.17
C SER A 59 7.07 -9.90 -15.50
N ASP A 60 8.12 -10.63 -15.92
CA ASP A 60 8.07 -12.07 -16.22
C ASP A 60 7.40 -12.91 -15.10
N ARG A 61 7.41 -12.40 -13.86
CA ARG A 61 6.83 -13.05 -12.68
C ARG A 61 5.29 -13.01 -12.63
N LEU A 62 4.67 -12.20 -13.47
CA LEU A 62 3.23 -11.96 -13.52
C LEU A 62 2.66 -12.11 -14.94
N ALA A 63 3.39 -12.77 -15.84
CA ALA A 63 2.91 -13.05 -17.18
C ALA A 63 1.51 -13.68 -17.15
N GLY A 64 0.56 -13.07 -17.86
CA GLY A 64 -0.83 -13.53 -17.91
C GLY A 64 -1.71 -13.11 -16.72
N LEU A 65 -1.21 -12.27 -15.81
CA LEU A 65 -2.05 -11.65 -14.78
C LEU A 65 -3.05 -10.69 -15.43
N THR A 66 -4.32 -10.80 -15.06
CA THR A 66 -5.38 -9.89 -15.50
C THR A 66 -6.02 -9.20 -14.31
N LEU A 67 -6.13 -7.87 -14.37
CA LEU A 67 -6.83 -7.12 -13.33
C LEU A 67 -8.34 -7.38 -13.41
N GLY A 68 -8.94 -7.73 -12.28
CA GLY A 68 -10.38 -7.89 -12.11
C GLY A 68 -11.01 -6.62 -11.59
N THR A 69 -11.50 -6.66 -10.35
CA THR A 69 -12.20 -5.53 -9.74
C THR A 69 -11.24 -4.66 -8.93
N VAL A 70 -11.34 -3.35 -9.13
CA VAL A 70 -10.61 -2.32 -8.37
C VAL A 70 -11.58 -1.64 -7.40
N HIS A 71 -11.21 -1.58 -6.14
CA HIS A 71 -11.99 -1.00 -5.05
C HIS A 71 -11.27 0.22 -4.47
N PRO A 72 -11.73 1.45 -4.76
CA PRO A 72 -11.16 2.65 -4.16
C PRO A 72 -11.55 2.75 -2.68
N HIS A 73 -10.61 3.22 -1.86
CA HIS A 73 -10.81 3.42 -0.42
C HIS A 73 -11.36 2.17 0.31
N ALA A 74 -10.82 1.01 -0.05
CA ALA A 74 -11.31 -0.27 0.43
C ALA A 74 -11.02 -0.45 1.92
N ALA A 75 -12.07 -0.73 2.69
CA ALA A 75 -11.96 -1.11 4.09
C ALA A 75 -11.51 -2.58 4.19
N ILE A 76 -10.35 -2.81 4.80
CA ILE A 76 -9.78 -4.14 5.01
C ILE A 76 -9.63 -4.37 6.50
N SER A 77 -10.21 -5.47 7.01
CA SER A 77 -10.05 -5.87 8.39
C SER A 77 -8.64 -6.43 8.62
N VAL A 78 -7.91 -5.86 9.56
CA VAL A 78 -6.56 -6.27 9.95
C VAL A 78 -6.55 -6.52 11.45
N ALA A 79 -6.63 -7.79 11.84
CA ALA A 79 -6.80 -8.18 13.25
C ALA A 79 -7.99 -7.43 13.90
N ASP A 80 -7.73 -6.59 14.90
CA ASP A 80 -8.71 -5.81 15.68
C ASP A 80 -8.94 -4.39 15.15
N THR A 81 -8.44 -4.06 13.95
CA THR A 81 -8.61 -2.73 13.34
C THR A 81 -9.07 -2.84 11.89
N THR A 82 -9.53 -1.70 11.35
CA THR A 82 -9.77 -1.54 9.91
C THR A 82 -8.67 -0.65 9.33
N TRP A 83 -8.08 -1.08 8.21
CA TRP A 83 -7.22 -0.24 7.38
C TRP A 83 -7.99 0.16 6.12
N HIS A 84 -7.82 1.40 5.68
CA HIS A 84 -8.42 1.88 4.44
C HIS A 84 -7.32 2.02 3.40
N ALA A 85 -7.18 1.02 2.54
CA ALA A 85 -6.27 1.08 1.41
C ALA A 85 -6.75 2.10 0.38
N ASP A 86 -5.85 2.83 -0.26
CA ASP A 86 -6.24 3.73 -1.35
C ASP A 86 -6.88 2.94 -2.51
N LEU A 87 -6.31 1.77 -2.85
CA LEU A 87 -6.96 0.76 -3.70
C LEU A 87 -6.74 -0.65 -3.16
N ALA A 88 -7.79 -1.47 -3.26
CA ALA A 88 -7.69 -2.93 -3.21
C ALA A 88 -8.14 -3.51 -4.55
N ILE A 89 -7.37 -4.43 -5.11
CA ILE A 89 -7.57 -4.96 -6.45
C ILE A 89 -7.54 -6.49 -6.39
N THR A 90 -8.59 -7.11 -6.90
CA THR A 90 -8.57 -8.55 -7.18
C THR A 90 -8.05 -8.74 -8.61
N ALA A 91 -6.95 -9.47 -8.76
CA ALA A 91 -6.43 -9.89 -10.04
C ALA A 91 -6.47 -11.41 -10.18
N HIS A 92 -6.39 -11.92 -11.40
CA HIS A 92 -6.45 -13.35 -11.69
C HIS A 92 -5.22 -13.77 -12.48
N SER A 93 -4.54 -14.79 -11.98
CA SER A 93 -3.60 -15.59 -12.77
C SER A 93 -4.32 -16.83 -13.31
N GLN A 94 -3.62 -17.68 -14.07
CA GLN A 94 -4.20 -18.97 -14.51
C GLN A 94 -4.48 -19.93 -13.35
N GLU A 95 -3.78 -19.78 -12.22
CA GLU A 95 -3.78 -20.75 -11.13
C GLU A 95 -4.62 -20.31 -9.94
N ALA A 96 -4.56 -19.03 -9.56
CA ALA A 96 -5.20 -18.50 -8.36
C ALA A 96 -5.48 -16.99 -8.44
N PRO A 97 -6.41 -16.48 -7.60
CA PRO A 97 -6.53 -15.05 -7.35
C PRO A 97 -5.23 -14.46 -6.82
N VAL A 98 -5.02 -13.19 -7.12
CA VAL A 98 -3.91 -12.37 -6.61
C VAL A 98 -4.52 -11.13 -5.98
N ALA A 99 -4.21 -10.88 -4.71
CA ALA A 99 -4.59 -9.64 -4.04
C ALA A 99 -3.53 -8.58 -4.28
N ILE A 100 -3.95 -7.38 -4.69
CA ILE A 100 -3.06 -6.23 -4.83
C ILE A 100 -3.63 -5.09 -4.00
N VAL A 101 -2.81 -4.49 -3.15
CA VAL A 101 -3.14 -3.26 -2.42
C VAL A 101 -2.20 -2.16 -2.89
N VAL A 102 -2.76 -0.99 -3.17
CA VAL A 102 -2.01 0.19 -3.57
C VAL A 102 -2.16 1.25 -2.50
N GLU A 103 -1.02 1.79 -2.08
CA GLU A 103 -0.93 3.02 -1.28
C GLU A 103 -0.34 4.11 -2.16
N ALA A 104 -1.11 5.17 -2.36
CA ALA A 104 -0.70 6.30 -3.18
C ALA A 104 0.05 7.32 -2.33
N LEU A 105 1.12 7.86 -2.90
CA LEU A 105 1.94 8.87 -2.26
C LEU A 105 2.17 10.02 -3.23
N ALA A 106 1.60 11.18 -2.94
CA ALA A 106 1.82 12.40 -3.71
C ALA A 106 2.80 13.34 -3.01
N ASP A 107 2.32 14.51 -2.60
CA ASP A 107 3.12 15.54 -1.93
C ASP A 107 3.28 15.30 -0.42
N GLU A 108 2.53 14.35 0.13
CA GLU A 108 2.58 13.97 1.53
C GLU A 108 3.72 13.00 1.85
N ARG A 109 4.09 12.96 3.14
CA ARG A 109 5.00 11.95 3.70
C ARG A 109 4.18 10.79 4.24
N PHE A 110 4.81 9.64 4.42
CA PHE A 110 4.25 8.58 5.25
C PHE A 110 3.94 9.11 6.65
N GLY A 111 2.91 8.53 7.30
CA GLY A 111 2.49 8.88 8.66
C GLY A 111 3.53 8.55 9.72
N ASP A 112 3.15 8.48 10.98
CA ASP A 112 4.13 8.44 12.07
C ASP A 112 5.03 7.19 12.05
N ARG A 113 6.24 7.37 12.59
CA ARG A 113 7.12 6.23 12.89
C ARG A 113 6.53 5.42 14.04
N LEU A 114 6.75 4.11 14.03
CA LEU A 114 6.33 3.23 15.11
C LEU A 114 6.95 3.64 16.46
N GLY A 115 8.20 4.13 16.46
CA GLY A 115 8.82 4.66 17.68
C GLY A 115 8.04 5.82 18.29
N SER A 116 7.64 6.79 17.46
CA SER A 116 6.82 7.92 17.90
C SER A 116 5.45 7.47 18.39
N ALA A 117 4.79 6.56 17.67
CA ALA A 117 3.50 6.01 18.08
C ALA A 117 3.56 5.27 19.43
N LEU A 118 4.64 4.52 19.69
CA LEU A 118 4.86 3.84 20.96
C LEU A 118 5.15 4.82 22.11
N VAL A 119 5.91 5.89 21.86
CA VAL A 119 6.14 6.96 22.85
C VAL A 119 4.82 7.65 23.22
N ASP A 120 3.98 7.96 22.23
CA ASP A 120 2.69 8.60 22.48
C ASP A 120 1.72 7.65 23.21
N ALA A 121 1.74 6.36 22.90
CA ALA A 121 1.00 5.35 23.64
C ALA A 121 1.46 5.26 25.11
N ALA A 122 2.77 5.27 25.36
CA ALA A 122 3.32 5.26 26.72
C ALA A 122 2.89 6.51 27.51
N ARG A 123 2.81 7.68 26.86
CA ARG A 123 2.29 8.91 27.48
C ARG A 123 0.81 8.82 27.83
N GLN A 124 -0.02 8.21 26.97
CA GLN A 124 -1.44 7.97 27.26
C GLN A 124 -1.59 7.06 28.48
N ILE A 125 -0.86 5.94 28.51
CA ILE A 125 -0.87 5.00 29.65
C ILE A 125 -0.45 5.70 30.95
N GLY A 126 0.58 6.55 30.91
CA GLY A 126 1.03 7.33 32.07
C GLY A 126 0.01 8.37 32.57
N ARG A 127 -1.03 8.68 31.78
CA ARG A 127 -2.18 9.51 32.16
C ARG A 127 -3.44 8.69 32.48
N ASP A 128 -3.30 7.38 32.65
CA ASP A 128 -4.41 6.43 32.82
C ASP A 128 -5.43 6.44 31.65
N GLU A 129 -4.99 6.83 30.45
CA GLU A 129 -5.79 6.77 29.22
C GLU A 129 -5.58 5.40 28.52
N PRO A 130 -6.65 4.63 28.24
CA PRO A 130 -6.51 3.33 27.59
C PRO A 130 -6.10 3.48 26.13
N THR A 131 -5.18 2.62 25.67
CA THR A 131 -4.72 2.61 24.28
C THR A 131 -4.31 1.22 23.81
N PRO A 132 -4.80 0.73 22.65
CA PRO A 132 -4.43 -0.59 22.13
C PRO A 132 -3.10 -0.57 21.35
N MET A 133 -2.45 0.60 21.22
CA MET A 133 -1.34 0.80 20.29
C MET A 133 -0.14 -0.11 20.58
N VAL A 134 0.25 -0.29 21.85
CA VAL A 134 1.41 -1.13 22.21
C VAL A 134 1.19 -2.58 21.80
N GLU A 135 0.04 -3.15 22.19
CA GLU A 135 -0.30 -4.54 21.86
C GLU A 135 -0.47 -4.74 20.35
N ARG A 136 -1.07 -3.76 19.66
CA ARG A 136 -1.22 -3.79 18.21
C ARG A 136 0.13 -3.84 17.50
N VAL A 137 1.06 -2.94 17.86
CA VAL A 137 2.40 -2.92 17.27
C VAL A 137 3.13 -4.23 17.54
N GLN A 138 3.00 -4.79 18.75
CA GLN A 138 3.58 -6.09 19.09
C GLN A 138 3.01 -7.22 18.20
N ARG A 139 1.69 -7.33 18.08
CA ARG A 139 1.03 -8.35 17.24
C ARG A 139 1.41 -8.22 15.77
N LEU A 140 1.36 -6.99 15.23
CA LEU A 140 1.72 -6.72 13.84
C LEU A 140 3.20 -7.04 13.57
N ALA A 141 4.10 -6.61 14.44
CA ALA A 141 5.53 -6.89 14.28
C ALA A 141 5.82 -8.39 14.31
N ALA A 142 5.19 -9.13 15.23
CA ALA A 142 5.36 -10.58 15.34
C ALA A 142 4.83 -11.33 14.11
N ALA A 143 3.71 -10.88 13.55
CA ALA A 143 3.10 -11.52 12.38
C ALA A 143 3.80 -11.13 11.07
N MET A 144 4.25 -9.87 10.92
CA MET A 144 4.69 -9.35 9.63
C MET A 144 6.20 -9.40 9.43
N LEU A 145 6.99 -9.23 10.49
CA LEU A 145 8.42 -9.00 10.36
C LEU A 145 9.23 -10.25 10.67
N PRO A 146 10.32 -10.50 9.93
CA PRO A 146 11.25 -11.55 10.30
C PRO A 146 11.92 -11.23 11.64
N PRO A 147 12.48 -12.23 12.35
CA PRO A 147 13.28 -11.99 13.55
C PRO A 147 14.34 -10.91 13.30
N TRP A 148 14.52 -10.00 14.26
CA TRP A 148 15.53 -8.96 14.13
C TRP A 148 16.94 -9.56 14.24
N ARG A 149 17.87 -8.96 13.49
CA ARG A 149 19.31 -9.27 13.55
C ARG A 149 20.13 -8.02 13.25
N THR A 150 21.38 -8.00 13.71
CA THR A 150 22.33 -6.92 13.46
C THR A 150 22.39 -6.54 11.99
N GLY A 151 22.32 -5.24 11.72
CA GLY A 151 22.35 -4.68 10.36
C GLY A 151 20.96 -4.47 9.73
N LEU A 152 19.88 -5.01 10.30
CA LEU A 152 18.53 -4.65 9.86
C LEU A 152 18.03 -3.39 10.58
N PRO A 153 17.19 -2.56 9.92
CA PRO A 153 16.52 -1.43 10.56
C PRO A 153 15.78 -1.85 11.83
N HIS A 154 15.73 -0.96 12.82
CA HIS A 154 14.98 -1.22 14.04
C HIS A 154 13.47 -1.01 13.81
N LEU A 155 12.65 -1.55 14.72
CA LEU A 155 11.19 -1.44 14.61
C LEU A 155 10.73 0.02 14.70
N ASP A 156 11.37 0.82 15.54
CA ASP A 156 11.04 2.22 15.79
C ASP A 156 11.34 3.15 14.60
N ASP A 157 12.22 2.72 13.69
CA ASP A 157 12.53 3.45 12.45
C ASP A 157 11.42 3.31 11.39
N LEU A 158 10.58 2.29 11.48
CA LEU A 158 9.60 1.97 10.44
C LEU A 158 8.38 2.88 10.52
N ARG A 159 7.78 3.16 9.36
CA ARG A 159 6.51 3.89 9.24
C ARG A 159 5.34 2.96 9.53
N ASN A 160 4.42 3.38 10.40
CA ASN A 160 3.25 2.59 10.77
C ASN A 160 2.37 2.28 9.55
N ASP A 161 2.17 3.25 8.67
CA ASP A 161 1.32 3.10 7.49
C ASP A 161 1.85 2.04 6.50
N LEU A 162 3.17 1.92 6.35
CA LEU A 162 3.77 0.88 5.51
C LEU A 162 3.54 -0.52 6.10
N LEU A 163 3.72 -0.65 7.42
CA LEU A 163 3.48 -1.92 8.11
C LEU A 163 1.99 -2.32 8.06
N MET A 164 1.10 -1.35 8.28
CA MET A 164 -0.35 -1.54 8.19
C MET A 164 -0.80 -1.86 6.76
N GLY A 165 -0.27 -1.17 5.77
CA GLY A 165 -0.58 -1.41 4.35
C GLY A 165 -0.21 -2.82 3.91
N VAL A 166 0.97 -3.31 4.30
CA VAL A 166 1.35 -4.71 4.04
C VAL A 166 0.46 -5.68 4.82
N ALA A 167 0.19 -5.43 6.11
CA ALA A 167 -0.69 -6.28 6.89
C ALA A 167 -2.11 -6.36 6.28
N ALA A 168 -2.63 -5.25 5.77
CA ALA A 168 -3.88 -5.18 5.02
C ALA A 168 -3.80 -5.95 3.70
N THR A 169 -2.68 -5.88 2.99
CA THR A 169 -2.47 -6.66 1.76
C THR A 169 -2.58 -8.15 2.03
N MET A 170 -1.95 -8.63 3.11
CA MET A 170 -1.97 -10.04 3.46
C MET A 170 -3.35 -10.49 3.94
N ALA A 171 -4.02 -9.69 4.78
CA ALA A 171 -5.39 -9.97 5.23
C ALA A 171 -6.37 -9.98 4.04
N PHE A 172 -6.21 -9.06 3.08
CA PHE A 172 -7.01 -9.05 1.87
C PHE A 172 -6.75 -10.29 1.01
N ALA A 173 -5.49 -10.71 0.86
CA ALA A 173 -5.13 -11.95 0.17
C ALA A 173 -5.80 -13.18 0.79
N GLU A 174 -5.72 -13.32 2.12
CA GLU A 174 -6.38 -14.40 2.85
C GLU A 174 -7.90 -14.37 2.64
N SER A 175 -8.53 -13.19 2.69
CA SER A 175 -9.99 -13.06 2.53
C SER A 175 -10.55 -13.47 1.16
N ILE A 176 -9.67 -13.57 0.15
CA ILE A 176 -10.05 -13.99 -1.21
C ILE A 176 -9.36 -15.29 -1.64
N ASP A 177 -8.81 -16.05 -0.68
CA ASP A 177 -8.06 -17.30 -0.91
C ASP A 177 -6.92 -17.15 -1.95
N ALA A 178 -6.25 -15.99 -1.97
CA ALA A 178 -5.12 -15.74 -2.86
C ALA A 178 -3.83 -16.39 -2.35
N THR A 179 -3.06 -17.00 -3.26
CA THR A 179 -1.73 -17.55 -2.94
C THR A 179 -0.62 -16.49 -3.06
N ARG A 180 -0.96 -15.30 -3.55
CA ARG A 180 -0.04 -14.19 -3.78
C ARG A 180 -0.67 -12.86 -3.39
N ALA A 181 0.12 -12.06 -2.70
CA ALA A 181 -0.19 -10.71 -2.26
C ALA A 181 0.82 -9.72 -2.85
N ILE A 182 0.37 -8.61 -3.40
CA ILE A 182 1.23 -7.57 -3.96
C ILE A 182 0.91 -6.24 -3.28
N TYR A 183 1.88 -5.68 -2.56
CA TYR A 183 1.77 -4.35 -1.99
C TYR A 183 2.52 -3.36 -2.89
N VAL A 184 1.81 -2.35 -3.39
CA VAL A 184 2.37 -1.36 -4.32
C VAL A 184 2.35 0.03 -3.71
N VAL A 185 3.51 0.70 -3.71
CA VAL A 185 3.56 2.15 -3.50
C VAL A 185 3.48 2.85 -4.86
N HIS A 186 2.46 3.68 -5.05
CA HIS A 186 2.27 4.46 -6.27
C HIS A 186 2.67 5.92 -6.03
N GLU A 187 3.87 6.31 -6.48
CA GLU A 187 4.36 7.68 -6.37
C GLU A 187 3.69 8.57 -7.43
N LEU A 188 2.95 9.60 -7.01
CA LEU A 188 2.24 10.55 -7.85
C LEU A 188 2.90 11.93 -7.72
N VAL A 189 3.88 12.24 -8.59
CA VAL A 189 4.78 13.37 -8.38
C VAL A 189 4.34 14.59 -9.20
N HIS A 190 3.88 15.65 -8.54
CA HIS A 190 3.65 16.94 -9.18
C HIS A 190 4.99 17.68 -9.34
N LEU A 191 5.46 17.81 -10.59
CA LEU A 191 6.81 18.30 -10.87
C LEU A 191 7.09 19.74 -10.35
N ASP A 192 6.05 20.55 -10.17
CA ASP A 192 6.15 21.94 -9.71
C ASP A 192 5.81 22.15 -8.22
N ARG A 193 5.28 21.13 -7.53
CA ARG A 193 4.83 21.22 -6.13
C ARG A 193 5.57 20.27 -5.20
N THR A 194 5.90 19.07 -5.66
CA THR A 194 6.52 18.06 -4.81
C THR A 194 7.97 18.45 -4.49
N LYS A 195 8.25 18.71 -3.21
CA LYS A 195 9.58 19.06 -2.75
C LYS A 195 10.52 17.86 -2.86
N GLU A 196 11.68 18.05 -3.49
CA GLU A 196 12.72 17.00 -3.59
C GLU A 196 13.15 16.46 -2.22
N SER A 197 13.22 17.33 -1.20
CA SER A 197 13.57 16.92 0.16
C SER A 197 12.53 15.98 0.78
N ASP A 198 11.25 16.13 0.46
CA ASP A 198 10.19 15.24 0.92
C ASP A 198 10.25 13.91 0.18
N ARG A 199 10.46 13.93 -1.15
CA ARG A 199 10.67 12.72 -1.96
C ARG A 199 11.85 11.89 -1.49
N ARG A 200 12.96 12.54 -1.16
CA ARG A 200 14.16 11.86 -0.64
C ARG A 200 13.87 11.17 0.69
N LYS A 201 13.20 11.85 1.63
CA LYS A 201 12.84 11.25 2.93
C LYS A 201 11.88 10.07 2.78
N SER A 202 10.83 10.22 1.98
CA SER A 202 9.89 9.11 1.73
C SER A 202 10.60 7.91 1.11
N ARG A 203 11.56 8.16 0.20
CA ARG A 203 12.39 7.08 -0.36
C ARG A 203 13.24 6.37 0.71
N GLU A 204 13.96 7.14 1.53
CA GLU A 204 14.78 6.57 2.62
C GLU A 204 13.94 5.74 3.59
N GLU A 205 12.72 6.18 3.90
CA GLU A 205 11.78 5.48 4.79
C GLU A 205 11.22 4.20 4.17
N LEU A 206 10.90 4.23 2.87
CA LEU A 206 10.52 3.04 2.12
C LEU A 206 11.68 2.04 2.03
N ASP A 207 12.90 2.50 1.81
CA ASP A 207 14.09 1.65 1.73
C ASP A 207 14.37 0.94 3.08
N LEU A 208 14.22 1.66 4.21
CA LEU A 208 14.29 1.05 5.55
C LEU A 208 13.23 -0.04 5.73
N PHE A 209 11.99 0.23 5.31
CA PHE A 209 10.91 -0.76 5.41
C PHE A 209 11.17 -2.00 4.56
N VAL A 210 11.54 -1.81 3.29
CA VAL A 210 11.82 -2.89 2.33
C VAL A 210 12.95 -3.77 2.83
N ARG A 211 14.04 -3.16 3.32
CA ARG A 211 15.16 -3.89 3.92
C ARG A 211 14.73 -4.69 5.16
N ARG A 212 13.85 -4.13 5.99
CA ARG A 212 13.37 -4.80 7.19
C ARG A 212 12.51 -6.03 6.86
N ILE A 213 11.51 -5.86 5.99
CA ILE A 213 10.53 -6.91 5.71
C ILE A 213 11.09 -8.03 4.81
N SER A 214 12.02 -7.70 3.90
CA SER A 214 12.73 -8.68 3.06
C SER A 214 13.85 -9.41 3.80
N ASN A 215 14.03 -9.18 5.11
CA ASN A 215 15.17 -9.67 5.89
C ASN A 215 16.54 -9.29 5.28
N GLY A 216 16.61 -8.13 4.61
CA GLY A 216 17.80 -7.61 3.93
C GLY A 216 18.07 -8.20 2.55
N ALA A 217 17.15 -8.99 1.97
CA ALA A 217 17.29 -9.49 0.60
C ALA A 217 17.15 -8.37 -0.44
N ASP A 218 16.32 -7.37 -0.14
CA ASP A 218 16.13 -6.18 -0.98
C ASP A 218 16.48 -4.92 -0.18
N GLU A 219 17.33 -4.05 -0.75
CA GLU A 219 17.69 -2.77 -0.11
C GLU A 219 16.69 -1.64 -0.43
N ARG A 220 16.03 -1.73 -1.60
CA ARG A 220 15.13 -0.69 -2.12
C ARG A 220 14.24 -1.22 -3.21
N LEU A 221 13.09 -0.57 -3.44
CA LEU A 221 12.24 -0.86 -4.59
C LEU A 221 12.75 -0.15 -5.85
N LYS A 222 12.87 -0.90 -6.94
CA LYS A 222 13.10 -0.36 -8.28
C LYS A 222 11.74 -0.08 -8.93
N ARG A 223 11.64 1.02 -9.68
CA ARG A 223 10.40 1.39 -10.39
C ARG A 223 10.09 0.35 -11.46
N GLY A 224 8.82 -0.03 -11.56
CA GLY A 224 8.36 -1.02 -12.54
C GLY A 224 8.90 -2.43 -12.30
N VAL A 225 9.44 -2.72 -11.11
CA VAL A 225 9.98 -4.04 -10.77
C VAL A 225 9.40 -4.52 -9.46
N LEU A 226 8.92 -5.75 -9.43
CA LEU A 226 8.51 -6.45 -8.22
C LEU A 226 9.69 -7.15 -7.55
N THR A 227 9.68 -7.15 -6.21
CA THR A 227 10.63 -7.96 -5.43
C THR A 227 10.44 -9.45 -5.68
N ALA A 228 11.42 -10.24 -5.23
CA ALA A 228 11.19 -11.69 -5.05
C ALA A 228 10.04 -11.93 -4.07
N PRO A 229 9.35 -13.08 -4.16
CA PRO A 229 8.44 -13.52 -3.11
C PRO A 229 9.10 -13.49 -1.73
N ILE A 230 8.43 -12.84 -0.79
CA ILE A 230 8.80 -12.71 0.62
C ILE A 230 7.84 -13.60 1.42
N THR A 231 8.40 -14.47 2.25
CA THR A 231 7.62 -15.23 3.23
C THR A 231 7.30 -14.35 4.44
N VAL A 232 6.02 -14.19 4.74
CA VAL A 232 5.54 -13.43 5.90
C VAL A 232 5.18 -14.41 7.02
N PRO A 233 5.75 -14.29 8.25
CA PRO A 233 5.58 -15.29 9.31
C PRO A 233 4.12 -15.62 9.66
N GLY A 234 3.26 -14.62 9.72
CA GLY A 234 1.85 -14.75 10.10
C GLY A 234 0.93 -15.26 8.99
N TYR A 235 1.42 -15.40 7.76
CA TYR A 235 0.63 -15.84 6.60
C TYR A 235 1.35 -16.92 5.82
N PRO A 236 1.56 -18.11 6.42
CA PRO A 236 2.20 -19.22 5.73
C PRO A 236 1.35 -19.62 4.51
N GLY A 237 1.97 -19.66 3.34
CA GLY A 237 1.31 -20.05 2.09
C GLY A 237 0.90 -18.89 1.18
N ILE A 238 0.98 -17.64 1.65
CA ILE A 238 0.76 -16.45 0.81
C ILE A 238 2.10 -15.78 0.54
N ALA A 239 2.49 -15.72 -0.73
CA ALA A 239 3.72 -15.05 -1.15
C ALA A 239 3.50 -13.53 -1.25
N LEU A 240 4.23 -12.75 -0.44
CA LEU A 240 4.23 -11.29 -0.55
C LEU A 240 5.22 -10.81 -1.62
N GLN A 241 4.82 -9.88 -2.47
CA GLN A 241 5.74 -9.11 -3.31
C GLN A 241 5.52 -7.62 -3.08
N LEU A 242 6.59 -6.85 -3.18
CA LEU A 242 6.55 -5.39 -3.06
C LEU A 242 6.81 -4.77 -4.43
N GLY A 243 6.06 -3.73 -4.75
CA GLY A 243 6.13 -3.02 -6.01
C GLY A 243 6.16 -1.51 -5.83
N LYS A 244 6.71 -0.85 -6.84
CA LYS A 244 6.73 0.61 -6.90
C LYS A 244 6.40 1.08 -8.32
N ALA A 245 5.32 1.83 -8.43
CA ALA A 245 4.92 2.55 -9.62
C ALA A 245 5.19 4.06 -9.43
N ARG A 246 5.44 4.79 -10.51
CA ARG A 246 5.55 6.25 -10.46
C ARG A 246 4.91 6.89 -11.68
N ARG A 247 4.13 7.93 -11.43
CA ARG A 247 3.67 8.89 -12.43
C ARG A 247 4.24 10.27 -12.14
N ASP A 248 4.73 10.92 -13.17
CA ASP A 248 5.03 12.35 -13.12
C ASP A 248 3.79 13.09 -13.66
N LEU A 249 3.26 13.99 -12.84
CA LEU A 249 2.06 14.75 -13.13
C LEU A 249 2.49 16.14 -13.59
N ASP A 250 2.03 16.52 -14.78
CA ASP A 250 2.10 17.88 -15.27
C ASP A 250 1.14 18.79 -14.47
N ARG A 251 1.28 20.10 -14.68
CA ARG A 251 0.53 21.15 -13.98
C ARG A 251 -0.99 21.08 -14.13
#